data_AF-A0A6G1WQ94-F1
#
_entry.id   AF-A0A6G1WQ94-F1
#
_cell.length_a   1.000
_cell.length_b   1.000
_cell.length_c   1.000
_cell.angle_alpha   90.00
_cell.angle_beta   90.00
_cell.angle_gamma   90.00
#
_symmetry.space_group_name_H-M   'P 1'
#
loop_
_entity.id
_entity.type
_entity.pdbx_description
1 polymer ?
#
loop_
_entity_poly.entity_id
_entity_poly.type
_entity_poly.pdbx_seq_one_letter_code
_entity_poly.pdbx_strand_id
1 'polypeptide(L)'
;MSQIRLFIVTNDPERALGETLGCATTNAPVWCRVISDTVEILRLPDGAKCIGAWFGPGASVQELAWRERRMFGGIIFLSHEDWQRLSAWIAKRKGGAKPARPEPSAMPTMAAAARPSLVQQFT
;
A
#
# COMPACT_ATOMS: atom_id res chain seq x y z
N MET A 1 -17.91 -16.01 -6.58
CA MET A 1 -17.52 -15.14 -5.44
C MET A 1 -16.02 -15.28 -5.22
N SER A 2 -15.28 -14.18 -5.08
CA SER A 2 -13.83 -14.24 -4.86
C SER A 2 -13.53 -14.83 -3.48
N GLN A 3 -12.79 -15.94 -3.43
CA GLN A 3 -12.39 -16.58 -2.19
C GLN A 3 -11.29 -15.77 -1.51
N ILE A 4 -11.48 -15.42 -0.24
CA ILE A 4 -10.44 -14.79 0.58
C ILE A 4 -9.35 -15.84 0.85
N ARG A 5 -8.11 -15.49 0.51
CA ARG A 5 -6.91 -16.34 0.64
C ARG A 5 -5.94 -15.84 1.71
N LEU A 6 -6.08 -14.58 2.12
CA LEU A 6 -5.24 -13.95 3.13
C LEU A 6 -6.06 -13.00 4.00
N PHE A 7 -5.86 -13.09 5.30
CA PHE A 7 -6.38 -12.14 6.28
C PHE A 7 -5.21 -11.36 6.90
N ILE A 8 -5.30 -10.04 6.90
CA ILE A 8 -4.37 -9.17 7.63
C ILE A 8 -5.11 -8.64 8.85
N VAL A 9 -4.65 -9.02 10.03
CA VAL A 9 -5.23 -8.64 11.31
C VAL A 9 -4.40 -7.50 11.89
N THR A 10 -5.03 -6.37 12.21
CA THR A 10 -4.30 -5.13 12.54
C THR A 10 -5.10 -4.17 13.40
N ASN A 11 -4.41 -3.26 14.08
CA ASN A 11 -5.01 -2.09 14.72
C ASN A 11 -5.08 -0.86 13.79
N ASP A 12 -4.36 -0.89 12.67
CA ASP A 12 -4.35 0.15 11.65
C ASP A 12 -4.44 -0.49 10.24
N PRO A 13 -5.63 -0.53 9.62
CA PRO A 13 -5.85 -1.15 8.32
C PRO A 13 -5.07 -0.50 7.17
N GLU A 14 -4.97 0.83 7.18
CA GLU A 14 -4.35 1.59 6.10
C GLU A 14 -2.84 1.34 6.09
N ARG A 15 -2.20 1.47 7.27
CA ARG A 15 -0.78 1.23 7.41
C ARG A 15 -0.42 -0.23 7.17
N ALA A 16 -1.23 -1.18 7.63
CA ALA A 16 -1.00 -2.60 7.38
C ALA A 16 -0.98 -2.94 5.89
N LEU A 17 -1.88 -2.37 5.09
CA LEU A 17 -1.89 -2.58 3.64
C LEU A 17 -0.71 -1.91 2.95
N GLY A 18 -0.34 -0.70 3.37
CA GLY A 18 0.83 0.01 2.87
C GLY A 18 2.11 -0.79 3.09
N GLU A 19 2.34 -1.28 4.31
CA GLU A 19 3.54 -2.03 4.68
C GLU A 19 3.55 -3.45 4.10
N THR A 20 2.41 -4.15 4.16
CA THR A 20 2.34 -5.58 3.76
C THR A 20 2.21 -5.76 2.25
N LEU A 21 1.40 -4.93 1.58
CA LEU A 21 1.04 -5.10 0.17
C LEU A 21 1.49 -3.94 -0.72
N GLY A 22 1.95 -2.82 -0.15
CA GLY A 22 2.32 -1.64 -0.92
C GLY A 22 1.14 -0.98 -1.63
N CYS A 23 -0.08 -1.08 -1.09
CA CYS A 23 -1.27 -0.50 -1.71
C CYS A 23 -2.16 0.23 -0.70
N ALA A 24 -2.93 1.21 -1.19
CA ALA A 24 -4.00 1.85 -0.43
C ALA A 24 -5.20 0.90 -0.23
N THR A 25 -6.04 1.19 0.77
CA THR A 25 -7.30 0.47 1.06
C THR A 25 -8.22 0.36 -0.14
N THR A 26 -8.29 1.41 -0.97
CA THR A 26 -9.10 1.46 -2.21
C THR A 26 -8.60 0.51 -3.30
N ASN A 27 -7.34 0.07 -3.24
CA ASN A 27 -6.69 -0.81 -4.21
C ASN A 27 -6.29 -2.18 -3.63
N ALA A 28 -6.87 -2.51 -2.47
CA ALA A 28 -6.69 -3.79 -1.82
C ALA A 28 -7.14 -4.93 -2.76
N PRO A 29 -6.34 -5.99 -2.91
CA PRO A 29 -6.72 -7.10 -3.77
C PRO A 29 -7.90 -7.87 -3.18
N VAL A 30 -8.86 -8.27 -4.03
CA VAL A 30 -10.10 -8.96 -3.62
C VAL A 30 -9.89 -10.32 -2.92
N TRP A 31 -8.69 -10.91 -3.02
CA TRP A 31 -8.33 -12.14 -2.33
C TRP A 31 -7.75 -11.89 -0.92
N CYS A 32 -7.50 -10.64 -0.55
CA CYS A 32 -7.02 -10.24 0.77
C CYS A 32 -8.12 -9.48 1.52
N ARG A 33 -8.30 -9.79 2.80
CA ARG A 33 -9.19 -9.05 3.69
C ARG A 33 -8.39 -8.51 4.86
N VAL A 34 -8.63 -7.25 5.22
CA VAL A 34 -8.01 -6.61 6.39
C VAL A 34 -9.06 -6.49 7.46
N ILE A 35 -8.72 -6.88 8.69
CA ILE A 35 -9.64 -6.94 9.82
C ILE A 35 -9.03 -6.17 10.98
N SER A 36 -9.79 -5.22 11.51
CA SER A 36 -9.47 -4.48 12.74
C SER A 36 -10.60 -4.49 13.77
N ASP A 37 -11.75 -5.09 13.46
CA ASP A 37 -12.84 -5.28 14.40
C ASP A 37 -12.57 -6.50 15.29
N THR A 38 -12.61 -6.32 16.62
CA THR A 38 -12.26 -7.38 17.57
C THR A 38 -13.22 -8.56 17.53
N VAL A 39 -14.51 -8.33 17.26
CA VAL A 39 -15.51 -9.40 17.16
C VAL A 39 -15.27 -10.23 15.91
N GLU A 40 -14.93 -9.59 14.80
CA GLU A 40 -14.55 -10.27 13.56
C GLU A 40 -13.25 -11.07 13.72
N ILE A 41 -12.26 -10.53 14.43
CA ILE A 41 -11.00 -11.23 14.73
C ILE A 41 -11.27 -12.53 15.50
N LEU A 42 -12.11 -12.48 16.53
CA LEU A 42 -12.49 -13.67 17.32
C LEU A 42 -13.30 -14.69 16.51
N ARG A 43 -13.94 -14.28 15.41
CA ARG A 43 -14.73 -15.13 14.51
C ARG A 43 -13.97 -15.62 13.28
N LEU A 44 -12.67 -15.37 13.19
CA LEU A 44 -11.85 -15.88 12.08
C LEU A 44 -12.03 -17.41 11.95
N PRO A 45 -12.28 -17.92 10.74
CA PRO A 45 -12.53 -19.33 10.54
C PRO A 45 -11.24 -20.14 10.68
N ASP A 46 -11.37 -21.41 11.06
CA ASP A 46 -10.25 -22.34 11.01
C ASP A 46 -9.78 -22.57 9.57
N GLY A 47 -8.48 -22.80 9.40
CA GLY A 47 -7.82 -22.86 8.10
C GLY A 47 -7.55 -21.50 7.47
N ALA A 48 -7.92 -20.39 8.11
CA ALA A 48 -7.61 -19.04 7.61
C ALA A 48 -6.10 -18.79 7.63
N LYS A 49 -5.56 -18.31 6.49
CA LYS A 49 -4.19 -17.80 6.41
C LYS A 49 -4.14 -16.36 6.91
N CYS A 50 -3.34 -16.09 7.93
CA CYS A 50 -3.35 -14.81 8.61
C CYS A 50 -1.96 -14.20 8.82
N ILE A 51 -1.88 -12.87 8.79
CA ILE A 51 -0.74 -12.06 9.23
C ILE A 51 -1.24 -11.12 10.33
N GLY A 52 -0.52 -11.01 11.44
CA GLY A 52 -0.73 -9.96 12.43
C GLY A 52 0.22 -8.79 12.16
N ALA A 53 -0.31 -7.58 12.02
CA ALA A 53 0.45 -6.35 11.83
C ALA A 53 0.02 -5.32 12.90
N TRP A 54 0.97 -4.87 13.72
CA TRP A 54 0.68 -4.04 14.89
C TRP A 54 1.51 -2.76 14.87
N PHE A 55 0.89 -1.64 15.21
CA PHE A 55 1.50 -0.32 15.13
C PHE A 55 1.26 0.47 16.40
N GLY A 56 2.31 1.13 16.90
CA GLY A 56 2.26 1.94 18.11
C GLY A 56 2.81 1.21 19.35
N PRO A 57 2.90 1.92 20.49
CA PRO A 57 3.42 1.35 21.72
C PRO A 57 2.36 0.49 22.43
N GLY A 58 2.78 -0.67 22.95
CA GLY A 58 1.92 -1.58 23.72
C GLY A 58 1.01 -2.44 22.85
N ALA A 59 0.33 -3.40 23.50
CA ALA A 59 -0.62 -4.28 22.82
C ALA A 59 -1.97 -3.59 22.67
N SER A 60 -2.46 -3.46 21.44
CA SER A 60 -3.79 -2.91 21.17
C SER A 60 -4.89 -3.92 21.53
N VAL A 61 -6.14 -3.45 21.64
CA VAL A 61 -7.30 -4.34 21.85
C VAL A 61 -7.46 -5.37 20.73
N GLN A 62 -7.10 -5.02 19.49
CA GLN A 62 -7.09 -5.94 18.35
C GLN A 62 -6.00 -6.99 18.49
N GLU A 63 -4.81 -6.60 18.97
CA GLU A 63 -3.72 -7.54 19.21
C GLU A 63 -4.07 -8.52 20.34
N LEU A 64 -4.72 -8.04 21.39
CA LEU A 64 -5.20 -8.90 22.48
C LEU A 64 -6.26 -9.88 21.99
N ALA A 65 -7.27 -9.41 21.22
CA ALA A 65 -8.26 -10.28 20.60
C ALA A 65 -7.63 -11.30 19.63
N TRP A 66 -6.58 -10.91 18.90
CA TRP A 66 -5.82 -11.81 18.03
C TRP A 66 -5.06 -12.87 18.82
N ARG A 67 -4.39 -12.48 19.91
CA ARG A 67 -3.70 -13.41 20.81
C ARG A 67 -4.68 -14.42 21.39
N GLU A 68 -5.85 -13.97 21.83
CA GLU A 68 -6.94 -14.82 22.32
C GLU A 68 -7.44 -15.77 21.22
N ARG A 69 -7.78 -15.27 20.03
CA ARG A 69 -8.24 -16.10 18.90
C ARG A 69 -7.26 -17.23 18.59
N ARG A 70 -5.95 -16.95 18.64
CA ARG A 70 -4.91 -17.94 18.36
C ARG A 70 -4.83 -19.06 19.41
N MET A 71 -5.27 -18.83 20.63
CA MET A 71 -5.29 -19.88 21.67
C MET A 71 -6.25 -21.02 21.32
N PHE A 72 -7.29 -20.76 20.51
CA PHE A 72 -8.21 -21.78 20.01
C PHE A 72 -7.62 -22.65 18.89
N GLY A 73 -6.45 -22.29 18.34
CA GLY A 73 -5.83 -23.03 17.23
C GLY A 73 -6.50 -22.79 15.87
N GLY A 74 -6.18 -23.61 14.88
CA GLY A 74 -6.81 -23.59 13.55
C GLY A 74 -6.32 -22.49 12.59
N ILE A 75 -5.59 -21.48 13.07
CA ILE A 75 -5.00 -20.43 12.23
C ILE A 75 -3.75 -20.95 11.51
N ILE A 76 -3.63 -20.63 10.22
CA ILE A 76 -2.47 -20.93 9.40
C ILE A 76 -1.61 -19.67 9.26
N PHE A 77 -0.37 -19.73 9.75
CA PHE A 77 0.62 -18.69 9.46
C PHE A 77 1.21 -18.86 8.06
N LEU A 78 1.68 -17.77 7.47
CA LEU A 78 2.32 -17.83 6.16
C LEU A 78 3.60 -18.64 6.24
N SER A 79 3.68 -19.67 5.39
CA SER A 79 4.92 -20.39 5.14
C SER A 79 5.92 -19.50 4.40
N HIS A 80 7.19 -19.92 4.36
CA HIS A 80 8.21 -19.23 3.56
C HIS A 80 7.80 -19.12 2.08
N GLU A 81 7.20 -20.18 1.51
CA GLU A 81 6.72 -20.18 0.13
C GLU A 81 5.56 -19.19 -0.07
N ASP A 82 4.64 -19.08 0.89
CA ASP A 82 3.58 -18.08 0.85
C ASP A 82 4.14 -16.66 0.84
N TRP A 83 5.15 -16.40 1.67
CA TRP A 83 5.86 -15.11 1.66
C TRP A 83 6.53 -14.82 0.31
N GLN A 84 7.21 -15.81 -0.29
CA GLN A 84 7.81 -15.63 -1.62
C GLN A 84 6.75 -15.30 -2.70
N ARG A 85 5.62 -16.01 -2.70
CA ARG A 85 4.50 -15.75 -3.62
C ARG A 85 3.93 -14.35 -3.42
N LEU A 86 3.78 -13.92 -2.16
CA LEU A 86 3.31 -12.59 -1.81
C LEU A 86 4.29 -11.50 -2.30
N SER A 87 5.58 -11.65 -2.00
CA SER A 87 6.64 -10.74 -2.47
C SER A 87 6.70 -10.65 -3.99
N ALA A 88 6.61 -11.78 -4.69
CA ALA A 88 6.60 -11.82 -6.16
C ALA A 88 5.37 -11.08 -6.73
N TRP A 89 4.21 -11.21 -6.10
CA TRP A 89 3.01 -10.47 -6.48
C TRP A 89 3.16 -8.96 -6.27
N ILE A 90 3.72 -8.53 -5.13
CA ILE A 90 3.99 -7.12 -4.84
C ILE A 90 4.97 -6.53 -5.87
N ALA A 91 6.05 -7.25 -6.17
CA ALA A 91 7.07 -6.82 -7.14
C ALA A 91 6.48 -6.60 -8.54
N LYS A 92 5.61 -7.51 -9.02
CA LYS A 92 4.92 -7.36 -10.31
C LYS A 92 4.06 -6.09 -10.35
N ARG A 93 3.39 -5.73 -9.26
CA ARG A 93 2.57 -4.52 -9.16
C ARG A 93 3.43 -3.24 -9.19
N LYS A 94 4.58 -3.25 -8.50
CA LYS A 94 5.51 -2.11 -8.50
C LYS A 94 6.20 -1.93 -9.86
N GLY A 95 6.61 -3.02 -10.52
CA GLY A 95 7.25 -2.98 -11.84
C GLY A 95 6.31 -2.63 -13.00
N GLY A 96 4.99 -2.72 -12.81
CA GLY A 96 3.97 -2.30 -13.78
C GLY A 96 3.64 -0.80 -13.74
N ALA A 97 4.19 -0.05 -12.78
CA ALA A 97 4.09 1.41 -12.79
C ALA A 97 4.95 1.95 -13.94
N LYS A 98 4.31 2.18 -15.09
CA LYS A 98 4.92 2.84 -16.26
C LYS A 98 5.65 4.10 -15.76
N PRO A 99 6.96 4.28 -16.04
CA PRO A 99 7.66 5.48 -15.61
C PRO A 99 6.88 6.69 -16.13
N ALA A 100 6.61 7.64 -15.24
CA ALA A 100 6.07 8.92 -15.61
C ALA A 100 6.98 9.47 -16.72
N ARG A 101 6.39 9.71 -17.90
CA ARG A 101 7.07 10.41 -18.99
C ARG A 101 7.62 11.70 -18.38
N PRO A 102 8.93 11.98 -18.45
CA PRO A 102 9.41 13.29 -18.01
C PRO A 102 8.68 14.32 -18.87
N GLU A 103 7.92 15.20 -18.23
CA GLU A 103 7.38 16.37 -18.90
C GLU A 103 8.55 17.11 -19.55
N PRO A 104 8.45 17.50 -20.83
CA PRO A 104 9.51 18.25 -21.46
C PRO A 104 9.66 19.57 -20.70
N SER A 105 10.77 19.67 -19.97
CA SER A 105 11.18 20.86 -19.24
C SER A 105 11.07 22.05 -20.18
N ALA A 106 10.12 22.95 -19.90
CA ALA A 106 9.99 24.19 -20.62
C ALA A 106 11.31 24.95 -20.48
N MET A 107 12.10 24.97 -21.56
CA MET A 107 13.27 25.84 -21.65
C MET A 107 12.79 27.29 -21.52
N PRO A 108 13.48 28.15 -20.76
CA PRO A 108 13.19 29.57 -20.79
C PRO A 108 13.50 30.11 -22.18
N THR A 109 12.48 30.66 -22.85
CA THR A 109 12.65 31.44 -24.08
C THR A 109 13.48 32.67 -23.76
N MET A 110 14.77 32.61 -24.07
CA MET A 110 15.66 33.77 -24.15
C MET A 110 15.14 34.70 -25.25
N ALA A 111 14.65 35.87 -24.87
CA ALA A 111 14.28 36.93 -25.81
C ALA A 111 15.52 37.38 -26.60
N ALA A 112 15.45 37.22 -27.92
CA ALA A 112 16.47 37.63 -28.85
C ALA A 112 16.57 39.16 -28.95
N ALA A 113 17.81 39.64 -29.00
CA ALA A 113 18.21 41.02 -29.14
C ALA A 113 17.63 41.69 -30.41
N ALA A 114 17.21 42.94 -30.27
CA ALA A 114 17.10 43.88 -31.37
C ALA A 114 17.95 45.13 -31.07
N ARG A 115 18.97 45.34 -31.91
CA ARG A 115 19.59 46.64 -32.23
C ARG A 115 19.45 46.79 -33.76
N PRO A 116 19.61 47.96 -34.40
CA PRO A 116 19.75 49.34 -33.90
C PRO A 116 18.85 50.37 -34.65
N SER A 117 18.98 51.65 -34.27
CA SER A 117 19.23 52.82 -35.15
C SER A 117 18.33 54.07 -35.00
N LEU A 118 19.07 55.15 -34.85
CA LEU A 118 18.87 56.61 -34.87
C LEU A 118 17.88 57.14 -35.94
N VAL A 119 17.08 58.18 -35.61
CA VAL A 119 16.98 59.47 -36.33
C VAL A 119 16.04 60.45 -35.59
N GLN A 120 16.46 61.73 -35.65
CA GLN A 120 15.94 62.97 -35.09
C GLN A 120 14.47 63.30 -35.46
N GLN A 121 13.84 64.19 -34.68
CA GLN A 121 13.30 65.45 -35.21
C GLN A 121 12.98 66.48 -34.11
N PHE A 122 13.31 67.73 -34.45
CA PHE A 122 13.08 68.98 -33.73
C PHE A 122 11.60 69.41 -33.83
N THR A 123 11.09 70.07 -32.78
CA THR A 123 10.53 71.44 -32.80
C THR A 123 10.19 71.85 -31.37
#